data_AF-A0A7U9TJS2-F1
#
_entry.id   AF-A0A7U9TJS2-F1
#
_cell.length_a   1.000
_cell.length_b   1.000
_cell.length_c   1.000
_cell.angle_alpha   90.00
_cell.angle_beta   90.00
_cell.angle_gamma   90.00
#
_symmetry.space_group_name_H-M   'P 1'
#
loop_
_entity.id
_entity.type
_entity.pdbx_description
1 polymer ?
#
loop_
_entity_poly.entity_id
_entity_poly.type
_entity_poly.pdbx_seq_one_letter_code
_entity_poly.pdbx_strand_id
1 'polypeptide(L)'
;MKERNLLYFITALVASILLLISILARTQAWFNINDYGQLAIPTIHYLLIPVALLWVGWYFEVDGLLLSAAVILSIVFGFQLNNWGLLNNDPYIVSRYAPMVKTVYVLGLVLNLGTFVLAFFTYVKSSLSLKQD
;
A
#
# COMPACT_ATOMS: atom_id res chain seq x y z
N MET A 1 11.38 25.64 -9.72
CA MET A 1 11.40 24.22 -9.30
C MET A 1 11.55 23.41 -10.58
N LYS A 2 12.55 22.52 -10.68
CA LYS A 2 12.60 21.54 -11.78
C LYS A 2 11.24 20.83 -11.86
N GLU A 3 10.77 20.50 -13.05
CA GLU A 3 9.50 19.77 -13.21
C GLU A 3 9.62 18.40 -12.52
N ARG A 4 9.25 18.35 -11.24
CA ARG A 4 9.30 17.13 -10.45
C ARG A 4 8.30 16.14 -11.03
N ASN A 5 8.69 14.87 -11.09
CA ASN A 5 7.85 13.83 -11.66
C ASN A 5 6.55 13.68 -10.86
N LEU A 6 5.45 14.20 -11.42
CA LEU A 6 4.13 14.19 -10.79
C LEU A 6 3.62 12.76 -10.55
N LEU A 7 3.94 11.82 -11.45
CA LEU A 7 3.52 10.42 -11.29
C LEU A 7 4.21 9.75 -10.10
N TYR A 8 5.47 10.10 -9.86
CA TYR A 8 6.20 9.66 -8.66
C TYR A 8 5.50 10.20 -7.40
N PHE A 9 5.18 11.49 -7.36
CA PHE A 9 4.42 12.09 -6.25
C PHE A 9 3.09 11.37 -6.01
N ILE A 10 2.32 11.12 -7.05
CA ILE A 10 1.04 10.39 -6.97
C ILE A 10 1.26 8.98 -6.41
N THR A 11 2.32 8.28 -6.83
CA THR A 11 2.66 6.95 -6.31
C THR A 11 2.91 6.96 -4.80
N ALA A 12 3.72 7.91 -4.32
CA ALA A 12 4.00 8.08 -2.89
C ALA A 12 2.73 8.47 -2.10
N LEU A 13 1.87 9.27 -2.70
CA LEU A 13 0.59 9.67 -2.11
C LEU A 13 -0.36 8.48 -1.95
N VAL A 14 -0.52 7.64 -2.98
CA VAL A 14 -1.37 6.43 -2.92
C VAL A 14 -0.89 5.47 -1.83
N ALA A 15 0.42 5.26 -1.72
CA ALA A 15 1.02 4.45 -0.66
C ALA A 15 0.78 5.05 0.74
N SER A 16 0.78 6.39 0.84
CA SER A 16 0.48 7.09 2.09
C SER A 16 -0.99 6.94 2.50
N ILE A 17 -1.92 6.89 1.54
CA ILE A 17 -3.33 6.59 1.81
C ILE A 17 -3.47 5.20 2.43
N LEU A 18 -2.73 4.19 1.93
CA LEU A 18 -2.72 2.85 2.52
C LEU A 18 -2.24 2.88 4.00
N LEU A 19 -1.18 3.64 4.29
CA LEU A 19 -0.70 3.84 5.66
C LEU A 19 -1.76 4.52 6.55
N LEU A 20 -2.41 5.57 6.04
CA LEU A 20 -3.49 6.26 6.76
C LEU A 20 -4.67 5.33 7.05
N ILE A 21 -5.07 4.48 6.10
CA ILE A 21 -6.13 3.49 6.34
C ILE A 21 -5.70 2.49 7.43
N SER A 22 -4.43 2.05 7.45
CA SER A 22 -3.92 1.18 8.53
C SER A 22 -3.98 1.84 9.90
N ILE A 23 -3.68 3.14 9.98
CA ILE A 23 -3.81 3.91 11.22
C ILE A 23 -5.29 4.06 11.61
N LEU A 24 -6.15 4.45 10.68
CA LEU A 24 -7.58 4.66 10.96
C LEU A 24 -8.27 3.36 11.35
N ALA A 25 -7.98 2.24 10.69
CA ALA A 25 -8.54 0.93 11.04
C ALA A 25 -8.26 0.56 12.50
N ARG A 26 -7.07 0.88 13.02
CA ARG A 26 -6.66 0.61 14.42
C ARG A 26 -7.43 1.40 15.46
N THR A 27 -8.02 2.53 15.08
CA THR A 27 -8.87 3.33 15.99
C THR A 27 -10.27 2.74 16.17
N GLN A 28 -10.65 1.78 15.34
CA GLN A 28 -12.00 1.23 15.32
C GLN A 28 -12.17 0.12 16.37
N ALA A 29 -13.33 0.11 17.03
CA ALA A 29 -13.64 -0.86 18.09
C ALA A 29 -13.56 -2.33 17.63
N TRP A 30 -13.75 -2.60 16.34
CA TRP A 30 -13.69 -3.95 15.78
C TRP A 30 -12.26 -4.47 15.57
N PHE A 31 -11.25 -3.61 15.56
CA PHE A 31 -9.88 -3.98 15.16
C PHE A 31 -9.28 -5.08 16.03
N ASN A 32 -9.48 -4.99 17.35
CA ASN A 32 -8.94 -5.95 18.33
C ASN A 32 -9.89 -7.11 18.62
N ILE A 33 -11.10 -7.13 18.05
CA ILE A 33 -12.04 -8.23 18.26
C ILE A 33 -11.59 -9.40 17.39
N ASN A 34 -11.25 -10.53 18.01
CA ASN A 34 -10.80 -11.75 17.33
C ASN A 34 -9.71 -11.49 16.26
N ASP A 35 -8.84 -10.51 16.51
CA ASP A 35 -7.76 -10.09 15.62
C ASP A 35 -8.17 -9.74 14.17
N TYR A 36 -9.44 -9.37 13.95
CA TYR A 36 -9.95 -9.00 12.61
C TYR A 36 -9.11 -7.91 11.94
N GLY A 37 -8.63 -6.94 12.71
CA GLY A 37 -7.76 -5.87 12.23
C GLY A 37 -6.42 -6.37 11.70
N GLN A 38 -5.80 -7.33 12.37
CA GLN A 38 -4.51 -7.90 11.97
C GLN A 38 -4.64 -8.71 10.67
N LEU A 39 -5.78 -9.38 10.50
CA LEU A 39 -6.10 -10.13 9.28
C LEU A 39 -6.47 -9.21 8.11
N ALA A 40 -7.09 -8.05 8.38
CA ALA A 40 -7.57 -7.16 7.34
C ALA A 40 -6.49 -6.24 6.74
N ILE A 41 -5.53 -5.77 7.54
CA ILE A 41 -4.53 -4.80 7.07
C ILE A 41 -3.14 -5.04 7.67
N PRO A 42 -2.05 -4.83 6.88
CA PRO A 42 -0.70 -4.95 7.40
C PRO A 42 -0.44 -3.98 8.56
N THR A 43 0.53 -4.35 9.39
CA THR A 43 0.93 -3.52 10.51
C THR A 43 1.62 -2.23 10.08
N ILE A 44 1.46 -1.16 10.88
CA ILE A 44 1.97 0.18 10.56
C ILE A 44 3.47 0.13 10.27
N HIS A 45 4.25 -0.58 11.09
CA HIS A 45 5.70 -0.67 10.95
C HIS A 45 6.13 -1.29 9.59
N TYR A 46 5.36 -2.26 9.06
CA TYR A 46 5.65 -2.84 7.75
C TYR A 46 5.28 -1.90 6.59
N LEU A 47 4.35 -0.96 6.78
CA LEU A 47 3.97 0.03 5.78
C LEU A 47 4.83 1.30 5.84
N LEU A 48 5.30 1.67 7.03
CA LEU A 48 6.02 2.92 7.27
C LEU A 48 7.36 2.97 6.51
N ILE A 49 8.11 1.88 6.54
CA ILE A 49 9.41 1.78 5.85
C ILE A 49 9.26 1.99 4.33
N PRO A 50 8.44 1.21 3.58
CA PRO A 50 8.29 1.41 2.14
C PRO A 50 7.68 2.76 1.78
N VAL A 51 6.74 3.29 2.59
CA VAL A 51 6.18 4.63 2.34
C VAL A 51 7.22 5.73 2.53
N ALA A 52 8.05 5.65 3.58
CA ALA A 52 9.14 6.60 3.78
C ALA A 52 10.16 6.54 2.64
N LEU A 53 10.50 5.33 2.17
CA LEU A 53 11.37 5.15 1.01
C LEU A 53 10.78 5.78 -0.25
N LEU A 54 9.49 5.63 -0.53
CA LEU A 54 8.84 6.30 -1.67
C LEU A 54 8.96 7.83 -1.59
N TRP A 55 8.77 8.43 -0.40
CA TRP A 55 8.94 9.87 -0.23
C TRP A 55 10.40 10.32 -0.39
N VAL A 56 11.34 9.57 0.17
CA VAL A 56 12.78 9.83 0.02
C VAL A 56 13.19 9.75 -1.46
N GLY A 57 12.75 8.69 -2.15
CA GLY A 57 13.04 8.50 -3.56
C GLY A 57 12.43 9.58 -4.44
N TRP A 58 11.23 10.08 -4.10
CA TRP A 58 10.64 11.23 -4.78
C TRP A 58 11.46 12.50 -4.55
N TYR A 59 11.89 12.75 -3.31
CA TYR A 59 12.64 13.94 -2.96
C TYR A 59 14.01 14.01 -3.67
N PHE A 60 14.68 12.87 -3.83
CA PHE A 60 15.98 12.76 -4.50
C PHE A 60 15.88 12.39 -5.99
N GLU A 61 14.67 12.22 -6.54
CA GLU A 61 14.44 11.85 -7.95
C GLU A 61 15.16 10.54 -8.37
N VAL A 62 15.16 9.54 -7.47
CA VAL A 62 15.80 8.23 -7.70
C VAL A 62 14.75 7.18 -8.09
N ASP A 63 14.68 6.86 -9.39
CA ASP A 63 13.67 5.93 -9.93
C ASP A 63 13.89 4.47 -9.50
N GLY A 64 15.12 4.03 -9.30
CA GLY A 64 15.39 2.69 -8.77
C GLY A 64 14.87 2.51 -7.33
N LEU A 65 14.85 3.59 -6.56
CA LEU A 65 14.36 3.61 -5.18
C LEU A 65 12.83 3.53 -5.15
N LEU A 66 12.15 4.12 -6.13
CA LEU A 66 10.69 4.00 -6.33
C LEU A 66 10.29 2.53 -6.47
N LEU A 67 10.91 1.85 -7.45
CA LEU A 67 10.53 0.51 -7.85
C LEU A 67 10.83 -0.49 -6.72
N SER A 68 12.00 -0.36 -6.08
CA SER A 68 12.37 -1.21 -4.95
C SER A 68 11.43 -1.02 -3.75
N ALA A 69 11.09 0.23 -3.39
CA ALA A 69 10.14 0.51 -2.32
C ALA A 69 8.73 -0.07 -2.63
N ALA A 70 8.28 0.05 -3.88
CA ALA A 70 7.02 -0.54 -4.31
C ALA A 70 7.04 -2.09 -4.29
N VAL A 71 8.15 -2.72 -4.68
CA VAL A 71 8.32 -4.17 -4.58
C VAL A 71 8.28 -4.64 -3.12
N ILE A 72 8.99 -3.94 -2.22
CA ILE A 72 8.93 -4.25 -0.77
C ILE A 72 7.48 -4.14 -0.27
N LEU A 73 6.76 -3.09 -0.66
CA LEU A 73 5.35 -2.91 -0.30
C LEU A 73 4.47 -4.05 -0.83
N SER A 74 4.72 -4.52 -2.05
CA SER A 74 4.01 -5.67 -2.63
C SER A 74 4.33 -6.98 -1.89
N ILE A 75 5.58 -7.19 -1.45
CA ILE A 75 5.96 -8.37 -0.66
C ILE A 75 5.22 -8.37 0.69
N VAL A 76 5.19 -7.24 1.39
CA VAL A 76 4.44 -7.08 2.64
C VAL A 76 2.97 -7.47 2.45
N PHE A 77 2.38 -7.05 1.34
CA PHE A 77 0.98 -7.36 1.04
C PHE A 77 0.78 -8.79 0.55
N GLY A 78 1.78 -9.40 -0.08
CA GLY A 78 1.79 -10.82 -0.43
C GLY A 78 1.58 -11.70 0.80
N PHE A 79 2.17 -11.35 1.94
CA PHE A 79 1.89 -12.04 3.21
C PHE A 79 0.45 -11.83 3.68
N GLN A 80 -0.16 -10.67 3.39
CA GLN A 80 -1.55 -10.39 3.72
C GLN A 80 -2.54 -11.21 2.90
N LEU A 81 -2.19 -11.61 1.67
CA LEU A 81 -3.04 -12.43 0.80
C LEU A 81 -3.35 -13.80 1.41
N ASN A 82 -2.54 -14.29 2.34
CA ASN A 82 -2.84 -15.52 3.10
C ASN A 82 -4.16 -15.40 3.89
N ASN A 83 -4.64 -14.19 4.16
CA ASN A 83 -5.88 -13.90 4.89
C ASN A 83 -7.10 -13.75 3.95
N TRP A 84 -7.01 -14.16 2.68
CA TRP A 84 -8.11 -14.07 1.70
C TRP A 84 -9.42 -14.72 2.17
N GLY A 85 -9.35 -15.70 3.08
CA GLY A 85 -10.50 -16.34 3.71
C GLY A 85 -11.48 -15.34 4.37
N LEU A 86 -11.01 -14.15 4.76
CA LEU A 86 -11.86 -13.05 5.25
C LEU A 86 -13.02 -12.73 4.32
N LEU A 87 -12.81 -12.84 3.00
CA LEU A 87 -13.86 -12.58 2.01
C LEU A 87 -14.96 -13.65 2.05
N ASN A 88 -14.59 -14.88 2.38
CA ASN A 88 -15.46 -16.06 2.49
C ASN A 88 -15.95 -16.33 3.91
N ASN A 89 -15.75 -15.39 4.83
CA ASN A 89 -16.16 -15.50 6.23
C ASN A 89 -15.41 -16.60 7.01
N ASP A 90 -14.14 -16.84 6.64
CA ASP A 90 -13.21 -17.73 7.32
C ASP A 90 -11.91 -16.98 7.66
N PRO A 91 -11.69 -16.54 8.92
CA PRO A 91 -12.46 -16.89 10.11
C PRO A 91 -13.82 -16.18 10.16
N TYR A 92 -14.75 -16.71 10.96
CA TYR A 92 -16.08 -16.13 11.14
C TYR A 92 -15.99 -14.68 11.64
N ILE A 93 -16.56 -13.75 10.88
CA ILE A 93 -16.68 -12.35 11.25
C ILE A 93 -18.11 -12.07 11.70
N VAL A 94 -18.27 -11.48 12.89
CA VAL A 94 -19.59 -11.07 13.38
C VAL A 94 -20.23 -10.12 12.36
N SER A 95 -21.48 -10.42 11.96
CA SER A 95 -22.17 -9.75 10.84
C SER A 95 -22.15 -8.22 10.91
N ARG A 96 -22.25 -7.63 12.12
CA ARG A 96 -22.17 -6.17 12.34
C ARG A 96 -20.84 -5.53 11.90
N TYR A 97 -19.75 -6.29 11.88
CA TYR A 97 -18.41 -5.80 11.55
C TYR A 97 -17.92 -6.28 10.18
N ALA A 98 -18.53 -7.33 9.63
CA ALA A 98 -18.13 -7.93 8.36
C ALA A 98 -17.97 -6.91 7.20
N PRO A 99 -18.85 -5.91 7.02
CA PRO A 99 -18.66 -4.90 5.97
C PRO A 99 -17.36 -4.11 6.15
N MET A 100 -17.08 -3.62 7.36
CA MET A 100 -15.89 -2.81 7.64
C MET A 100 -14.60 -3.59 7.45
N VAL A 101 -14.53 -4.82 7.98
CA VAL A 101 -13.35 -5.69 7.87
C VAL A 101 -13.04 -5.99 6.39
N LYS A 102 -14.07 -6.39 5.62
CA LYS A 102 -13.92 -6.69 4.19
C LYS A 102 -13.53 -5.46 3.38
N THR A 103 -14.11 -4.30 3.67
CA THR A 103 -13.76 -3.04 2.99
C THR A 103 -12.30 -2.65 3.23
N VAL A 104 -11.81 -2.73 4.47
CA VAL A 104 -10.40 -2.43 4.77
C VAL A 104 -9.46 -3.38 4.03
N TYR A 105 -9.78 -4.68 4.00
CA TYR A 105 -8.98 -5.66 3.26
C TYR A 105 -8.94 -5.37 1.74
N VAL A 106 -10.10 -5.16 1.12
CA VAL A 106 -10.19 -4.89 -0.33
C VAL A 106 -9.55 -3.55 -0.69
N LEU A 107 -9.78 -2.49 0.10
CA LEU A 107 -9.14 -1.20 -0.12
C LEU A 107 -7.62 -1.29 0.02
N GLY A 108 -7.14 -2.02 1.03
CA GLY A 108 -5.71 -2.27 1.19
C GLY A 108 -5.10 -2.92 -0.05
N LEU A 109 -5.78 -3.93 -0.60
CA LEU A 109 -5.35 -4.65 -1.78
C LEU A 109 -5.30 -3.75 -3.01
N VAL A 110 -6.37 -2.99 -3.25
CA VAL A 110 -6.47 -2.08 -4.41
C VAL A 110 -5.40 -0.98 -4.35
N LEU A 111 -5.18 -0.39 -3.18
CA LEU A 111 -4.16 0.66 -3.00
C LEU A 111 -2.74 0.11 -3.16
N ASN A 112 -2.49 -1.11 -2.69
CA ASN A 112 -1.20 -1.77 -2.87
C ASN A 112 -0.92 -2.02 -4.35
N LEU A 113 -1.85 -2.65 -5.07
CA LEU A 113 -1.75 -2.88 -6.51
C LEU A 113 -1.62 -1.56 -7.28
N GLY A 114 -2.41 -0.55 -6.92
CA GLY A 114 -2.33 0.77 -7.51
C GLY A 114 -0.95 1.40 -7.33
N THR A 115 -0.37 1.30 -6.13
CA THR A 115 1.00 1.78 -5.85
C THR A 115 2.02 1.06 -6.72
N PHE A 116 1.95 -0.27 -6.81
CA PHE A 116 2.88 -1.06 -7.62
C PHE A 116 2.79 -0.73 -9.11
N VAL A 117 1.57 -0.69 -9.67
CA VAL A 117 1.35 -0.39 -11.09
C VAL A 117 1.83 1.02 -11.43
N LEU A 118 1.52 2.01 -10.59
CA LEU A 118 1.98 3.38 -10.79
C LEU A 118 3.50 3.50 -10.66
N ALA A 119 4.10 2.80 -9.69
CA ALA A 119 5.55 2.76 -9.52
C ALA A 119 6.24 2.17 -10.76
N PHE A 120 5.76 1.02 -11.23
CA PHE A 120 6.28 0.36 -12.42
C PHE A 120 6.16 1.25 -13.66
N PHE A 121 5.00 1.85 -13.89
CA PHE A 121 4.78 2.74 -15.03
C PHE A 121 5.70 3.98 -14.98
N THR A 122 5.86 4.57 -13.79
CA THR A 122 6.74 5.72 -13.59
C THR A 122 8.20 5.37 -13.88
N TYR A 123 8.66 4.21 -13.40
CA TYR A 123 10.01 3.71 -13.67
C TYR A 123 10.24 3.48 -15.18
N VAL A 124 9.31 2.79 -15.85
CA VAL A 124 9.42 2.53 -17.30
C VAL A 124 9.47 3.83 -18.08
N LYS A 125 8.56 4.78 -17.78
CA LYS A 125 8.53 6.09 -18.45
C LYS A 125 9.85 6.85 -18.26
N SER A 126 10.39 6.88 -17.05
CA SER A 126 11.65 7.57 -16.78
C SER A 126 12.83 6.93 -17.52
N SER A 127 12.90 5.59 -17.52
CA SER A 127 13.96 4.85 -18.22
C SER A 127 13.96 5.03 -19.74
N LEU A 128 12.78 5.22 -20.34
CA LEU A 128 12.64 5.51 -21.77
C LEU A 128 13.07 6.94 -22.11
N SER A 129 12.77 7.91 -21.24
CA SER A 129 13.20 9.31 -21.43
C SER A 129 14.71 9.43 -21.43
N LEU A 130 15.39 8.75 -20.49
CA LEU A 130 16.86 8.77 -20.38
C LEU A 130 17.59 8.12 -21.56
N LYS A 131 16.91 7.34 -22.40
CA LYS A 131 17.48 6.73 -23.61
C LYS A 131 17.42 7.64 -24.85
N GLN A 132 16.68 8.74 -24.77
CA GLN A 132 16.48 9.67 -25.89
C GLN A 132 17.48 10.85 -25.86
N ASP A 133 18.17 11.04 -24.74
CA ASP A 133 19.27 11.99 -24.56
C ASP A 133 20.64 11.29 -24.70
#